data_AF-A0A1F5UR77-F1
#
_entry.id   AF-A0A1F5UR77-F1
#
_cell.length_a   1.000
_cell.length_b   1.000
_cell.length_c   1.000
_cell.angle_alpha   90.00
_cell.angle_beta   90.00
_cell.angle_gamma   90.00
#
_symmetry.space_group_name_H-M   'P 1'
#
loop_
_entity.id
_entity.type
_entity.pdbx_description
1 polymer ?
#
loop_
_entity_poly.entity_id
_entity_poly.type
_entity_poly.pdbx_seq_one_letter_code
_entity_poly.pdbx_strand_id
1 'polypeptide(L)'
;MEKYKYLKPPPREIPLSIKLQLLFGKNASVLLFAFAVFLVPMYYFAIGSENIAIKILFWFLYLGFLAGIIFGVYRGIKDINIFKNGICVASTIIEKYTVEGSGDSASIRVLIFAYKVNGKTYSHKYSYPISLTQNTKLLEDDIEEPILCLQESPEKAVLVDSYQARIVLDEEGNMRMNKPLLEYFQVILSVIALVAIAAEIYYMFQISTP
;
A
#
# COMPACT_ATOMS: atom_id res chain seq x y z
N MET A 1 31.13 -3.67 -8.96
CA MET A 1 30.17 -4.63 -9.53
C MET A 1 28.78 -4.07 -9.28
N GLU A 2 27.97 -3.85 -10.30
CA GLU A 2 26.58 -3.40 -10.16
C GLU A 2 25.77 -4.46 -9.42
N LYS A 3 25.56 -4.28 -8.10
CA LYS A 3 24.82 -5.23 -7.25
C LYS A 3 23.38 -5.47 -7.73
N TYR A 4 22.85 -4.61 -8.59
CA TYR A 4 21.44 -4.60 -9.00
C TYR A 4 21.20 -5.12 -10.43
N LYS A 5 22.19 -5.73 -11.08
CA LYS A 5 22.08 -6.29 -12.43
C LYS A 5 21.23 -7.58 -12.53
N TYR A 6 20.63 -8.02 -11.42
CA TYR A 6 20.03 -9.35 -11.28
C TYR A 6 18.50 -9.40 -11.39
N LEU A 7 17.82 -8.32 -11.74
CA LEU A 7 16.39 -8.44 -12.01
C LEU A 7 16.13 -9.15 -13.34
N LYS A 8 15.20 -10.11 -13.29
CA LYS A 8 14.56 -10.66 -14.49
C LYS A 8 14.00 -9.48 -15.32
N PRO A 9 14.20 -9.49 -16.65
CA PRO A 9 13.66 -8.45 -17.50
C PRO A 9 12.12 -8.41 -17.37
N PRO A 10 11.50 -7.22 -17.50
CA PRO A 10 10.04 -7.13 -17.59
C PRO A 10 9.55 -7.82 -18.89
N PRO A 11 8.36 -8.46 -18.89
CA PRO A 11 7.41 -8.56 -17.79
C PRO A 11 7.78 -9.64 -16.78
N ARG A 12 7.77 -9.28 -15.48
CA ARG A 12 8.08 -10.18 -14.37
C ARG A 12 6.84 -10.91 -13.87
N GLU A 13 7.03 -12.15 -13.44
CA GLU A 13 5.99 -12.88 -12.71
C GLU A 13 5.98 -12.43 -11.24
N ILE A 14 4.82 -11.95 -10.78
CA ILE A 14 4.62 -11.58 -9.38
C ILE A 14 3.81 -12.71 -8.72
N PRO A 15 4.31 -13.30 -7.62
CA PRO A 15 3.55 -14.26 -6.83
C PRO A 15 2.17 -13.72 -6.43
N LEU A 16 1.17 -14.59 -6.38
CA LEU A 16 -0.20 -14.20 -6.00
C LEU A 16 -0.26 -13.56 -4.61
N SER A 17 0.55 -14.03 -3.67
CA SER A 17 0.64 -13.48 -2.31
C SER A 17 1.04 -12.00 -2.33
N ILE A 18 2.07 -11.64 -3.11
CA ILE A 18 2.54 -10.26 -3.27
C ILE A 18 1.48 -9.42 -4.00
N LYS A 19 0.83 -9.95 -5.05
CA LYS A 19 -0.28 -9.24 -5.72
C LYS A 19 -1.40 -8.91 -4.74
N LEU A 20 -1.84 -9.89 -3.93
CA LEU A 20 -2.89 -9.67 -2.94
C LEU A 20 -2.47 -8.67 -1.88
N GLN A 21 -1.22 -8.68 -1.45
CA GLN A 21 -0.72 -7.71 -0.48
C GLN A 21 -0.61 -6.29 -1.08
N LEU A 22 -0.22 -6.16 -2.35
CA LEU A 22 -0.22 -4.87 -3.04
C LEU A 22 -1.64 -4.31 -3.19
N LEU A 23 -2.63 -5.18 -3.51
CA LEU A 23 -4.04 -4.80 -3.60
C LEU A 23 -4.65 -4.43 -2.24
N PHE A 24 -4.40 -5.27 -1.25
CA PHE A 24 -4.98 -5.17 0.10
C PHE A 24 -3.92 -4.76 1.12
N GLY A 25 -3.08 -3.76 0.80
CA GLY A 25 -2.07 -3.24 1.73
C GLY A 25 -2.66 -2.83 3.09
N LYS A 26 -1.84 -2.52 4.11
CA LYS A 26 -2.32 -2.36 5.50
C LYS A 26 -3.54 -1.45 5.61
N ASN A 27 -3.50 -0.31 4.92
CA ASN A 27 -4.58 0.67 4.97
C ASN A 27 -5.87 0.12 4.35
N ALA A 28 -5.78 -0.56 3.20
CA ALA A 28 -6.94 -1.18 2.56
C ALA A 28 -7.51 -2.32 3.42
N SER A 29 -6.65 -3.18 3.99
CA SER A 29 -7.06 -4.24 4.92
C SER A 29 -7.78 -3.68 6.17
N VAL A 30 -7.21 -2.64 6.79
CA VAL A 30 -7.80 -2.02 7.99
C VAL A 30 -9.12 -1.35 7.66
N LEU A 31 -9.21 -0.61 6.54
CA LEU A 31 -10.46 0.00 6.10
C LEU A 31 -11.52 -1.05 5.80
N LEU A 32 -11.14 -2.15 5.16
CA LEU A 32 -12.05 -3.21 4.78
C LEU A 32 -12.53 -4.00 6.01
N PHE A 33 -11.65 -4.25 6.98
CA PHE A 33 -12.03 -4.80 8.28
C PHE A 33 -12.96 -3.86 9.06
N ALA A 34 -12.61 -2.58 9.16
CA ALA A 34 -13.46 -1.59 9.83
C ALA A 34 -14.84 -1.51 9.15
N PHE A 35 -14.85 -1.51 7.81
CA PHE A 35 -16.08 -1.53 7.05
C PHE A 35 -16.91 -2.78 7.37
N ALA A 36 -16.31 -3.97 7.38
CA ALA A 36 -17.01 -5.20 7.78
C ALA A 36 -17.58 -5.14 9.20
N VAL A 37 -16.85 -4.60 10.17
CA VAL A 37 -17.33 -4.53 11.57
C VAL A 37 -18.44 -3.49 11.75
N PHE A 38 -18.39 -2.38 11.02
CA PHE A 38 -19.29 -1.25 11.23
C PHE A 38 -20.46 -1.18 10.25
N LEU A 39 -20.45 -1.94 9.14
CA LEU A 39 -21.47 -1.84 8.09
C LEU A 39 -22.87 -2.17 8.62
N VAL A 40 -23.07 -3.33 9.23
CA VAL A 40 -24.36 -3.70 9.83
C VAL A 40 -24.81 -2.75 10.94
N PRO A 41 -24.00 -2.47 11.99
CA PRO A 41 -24.41 -1.54 13.03
C PRO A 41 -24.79 -0.17 12.47
N MET A 42 -23.96 0.41 11.58
CA MET A 42 -24.25 1.71 10.96
C MET A 42 -25.56 1.70 10.18
N TYR A 43 -25.82 0.64 9.40
CA TYR A 43 -27.07 0.51 8.66
C TYR A 43 -28.30 0.45 9.56
N TYR A 44 -28.27 -0.40 10.60
CA TYR A 44 -29.37 -0.50 11.56
C TYR A 44 -29.60 0.82 12.31
N PHE A 45 -28.54 1.46 12.78
CA PHE A 45 -28.64 2.77 13.43
C PHE A 45 -29.18 3.85 12.48
N ALA A 46 -28.79 3.82 11.21
CA ALA A 46 -29.28 4.76 10.20
C ALA A 46 -30.77 4.55 9.90
N ILE A 47 -31.25 3.31 9.78
CA ILE A 47 -32.67 3.03 9.55
C ILE A 47 -33.52 3.40 10.77
N GLY A 48 -33.07 3.02 11.98
CA GLY A 48 -33.80 3.25 13.22
C GLY A 48 -33.78 4.70 13.71
N SER A 49 -32.87 5.54 13.21
CA SER A 49 -32.82 6.95 13.57
C SER A 49 -34.00 7.72 12.97
N GLU A 50 -34.69 8.54 13.75
CA GLU A 50 -35.67 9.50 13.23
C GLU A 50 -35.01 10.77 12.68
N ASN A 51 -33.76 11.04 13.07
CA ASN A 51 -33.04 12.25 12.68
C ASN A 51 -32.38 12.09 11.30
N ILE A 52 -32.84 12.89 10.33
CA ILE A 52 -32.32 12.90 8.96
C ILE A 52 -30.82 13.22 8.88
N ALA A 53 -30.30 14.08 9.74
CA ALA A 53 -28.89 14.45 9.75
C ALA A 53 -28.00 13.26 10.11
N ILE A 54 -28.45 12.41 11.06
CA ILE A 54 -27.75 11.18 11.45
C ILE A 54 -27.72 10.19 10.28
N LYS A 55 -28.83 10.04 9.54
CA LYS A 55 -28.88 9.18 8.34
C LYS A 55 -27.87 9.62 7.30
N ILE A 56 -27.88 10.93 6.99
CA ILE A 56 -26.97 11.52 6.01
C ILE A 56 -25.51 11.32 6.43
N LEU A 57 -25.18 11.52 7.70
CA LEU A 57 -23.83 11.30 8.24
C LEU A 57 -23.36 9.85 8.02
N PHE A 58 -24.18 8.85 8.37
CA PHE A 58 -23.83 7.45 8.19
C PHE A 58 -23.68 7.06 6.71
N TRP A 59 -24.52 7.59 5.82
CA TRP A 59 -24.37 7.40 4.37
C TRP A 59 -23.05 7.98 3.85
N PHE A 60 -22.66 9.18 4.30
CA PHE A 60 -21.37 9.75 3.93
C PHE A 60 -20.19 8.93 4.46
N LEU A 61 -20.27 8.40 5.69
CA LEU A 61 -19.26 7.49 6.23
C LEU A 61 -19.15 6.22 5.37
N TYR A 62 -20.27 5.62 4.96
CA TYR A 62 -20.30 4.46 4.06
C TYR A 62 -19.60 4.75 2.72
N LEU A 63 -19.94 5.88 2.09
CA LEU A 63 -19.30 6.31 0.85
C LEU A 63 -17.80 6.58 1.05
N GLY A 64 -17.41 7.13 2.20
CA GLY A 64 -16.01 7.34 2.57
C GLY A 64 -15.21 6.04 2.66
N PHE A 65 -15.76 5.02 3.33
CA PHE A 65 -15.13 3.68 3.39
C PHE A 65 -15.00 3.07 2.00
N LEU A 66 -16.07 3.08 1.21
CA LEU A 66 -16.08 2.53 -0.14
C LEU A 66 -15.05 3.23 -1.04
N ALA A 67 -15.02 4.56 -1.04
CA ALA A 67 -14.03 5.34 -1.78
C ALA A 67 -12.60 5.03 -1.34
N GLY A 68 -12.37 4.88 -0.03
CA GLY A 68 -11.07 4.50 0.51
C GLY A 68 -10.60 3.11 0.06
N ILE A 69 -11.50 2.13 0.04
CA ILE A 69 -11.23 0.77 -0.46
C ILE A 69 -10.92 0.81 -1.96
N ILE A 70 -11.74 1.49 -2.77
CA ILE A 70 -11.53 1.63 -4.22
C ILE A 70 -10.18 2.30 -4.51
N PHE A 71 -9.86 3.38 -3.79
CA PHE A 71 -8.57 4.07 -3.93
C PHE A 71 -7.39 3.17 -3.55
N GLY A 72 -7.52 2.38 -2.48
CA GLY A 72 -6.52 1.40 -2.06
C GLY A 72 -6.26 0.35 -3.14
N VAL A 73 -7.32 -0.25 -3.70
CA VAL A 73 -7.23 -1.24 -4.78
C VAL A 73 -6.63 -0.62 -6.05
N TYR A 74 -7.07 0.57 -6.44
CA TYR A 74 -6.55 1.29 -7.60
C TYR A 74 -5.04 1.54 -7.48
N ARG A 75 -4.59 2.00 -6.30
CA ARG A 75 -3.16 2.16 -6.01
C ARG A 75 -2.43 0.81 -6.09
N GLY A 76 -2.99 -0.25 -5.53
CA GLY A 76 -2.41 -1.60 -5.61
C GLY A 76 -2.25 -2.11 -7.04
N ILE A 77 -3.22 -1.85 -7.92
CA ILE A 77 -3.12 -2.19 -9.35
C ILE A 77 -1.98 -1.42 -10.03
N LYS A 78 -1.87 -0.12 -9.75
CA LYS A 78 -0.76 0.71 -10.27
C LYS A 78 0.59 0.16 -9.83
N ASP A 79 0.69 -0.23 -8.57
CA ASP A 79 1.91 -0.77 -7.97
C ASP A 79 2.26 -2.13 -8.60
N ILE A 80 1.29 -3.04 -8.75
CA ILE A 80 1.46 -4.30 -9.49
C ILE A 80 1.98 -4.06 -10.90
N ASN A 81 1.48 -3.04 -11.61
CA ASN A 81 1.95 -2.72 -12.95
C ASN A 81 3.43 -2.30 -12.93
N ILE A 82 3.88 -1.53 -11.93
CA ILE A 82 5.29 -1.14 -11.77
C ILE A 82 6.16 -2.36 -11.42
N PHE A 83 5.70 -3.26 -10.54
CA PHE A 83 6.44 -4.50 -10.25
C PHE A 83 6.51 -5.46 -11.43
N LYS A 84 5.48 -5.48 -12.28
CA LYS A 84 5.42 -6.37 -13.43
C LYS A 84 6.28 -5.84 -14.58
N ASN A 85 6.10 -4.57 -14.92
CA ASN A 85 6.61 -3.98 -16.15
C ASN A 85 7.77 -2.98 -15.92
N GLY A 86 8.09 -2.66 -14.66
CA GLY A 86 9.18 -1.76 -14.34
C GLY A 86 10.56 -2.39 -14.54
N ILE A 87 11.56 -1.54 -14.70
CA ILE A 87 12.98 -1.88 -14.65
C ILE A 87 13.53 -1.57 -13.25
N CYS A 88 14.51 -2.34 -12.77
CA CYS A 88 15.28 -1.94 -11.59
C CYS A 88 16.36 -0.97 -12.00
N VAL A 89 16.52 0.08 -11.23
CA VAL A 89 17.68 0.96 -11.29
C VAL A 89 18.24 1.17 -9.91
N ALA A 90 19.56 1.22 -9.82
CA ALA A 90 20.23 1.67 -8.62
C ALA A 90 19.95 3.17 -8.44
N SER A 91 19.64 3.56 -7.21
CA SER A 91 19.40 4.95 -6.86
C SER A 91 20.28 5.37 -5.70
N THR A 92 20.72 6.63 -5.70
CA THR A 92 21.55 7.20 -4.64
C THR A 92 20.78 8.30 -3.93
N ILE A 93 20.87 8.36 -2.61
CA ILE A 93 20.28 9.45 -1.82
C ILE A 93 21.06 10.73 -2.10
N ILE A 94 20.40 11.75 -2.67
CA ILE A 94 21.00 13.06 -2.96
C ILE A 94 20.66 14.11 -1.90
N GLU A 95 19.51 13.97 -1.25
CA GLU A 95 19.05 14.90 -0.24
C GLU A 95 18.31 14.14 0.86
N LYS A 96 18.52 14.59 2.09
CA LYS A 96 17.90 14.03 3.28
C LYS A 96 17.63 15.16 4.26
N TYR A 97 16.39 15.26 4.71
CA TYR A 97 16.01 16.18 5.76
C TYR A 97 14.88 15.60 6.60
N THR A 98 14.77 16.08 7.83
CA THR A 98 13.67 15.76 8.72
C THR A 98 12.77 16.99 8.79
N VAL A 99 11.47 16.78 8.53
CA VAL A 99 10.45 17.78 8.81
C VAL A 99 9.93 17.49 10.21
N GLU A 100 10.24 18.37 11.16
CA GLU A 100 9.68 18.27 12.51
C GLU A 100 8.16 18.51 12.42
N GLY A 101 7.40 17.63 13.07
CA GLY A 101 5.97 17.82 13.22
C GLY A 101 5.70 19.04 14.11
N SER A 102 4.66 19.80 13.81
CA SER A 102 4.19 20.85 14.71
C SER A 102 3.52 20.19 15.93
N GLY A 103 4.04 20.44 17.13
CA GLY A 103 3.49 19.90 18.38
C GLY A 103 3.79 18.41 18.60
N ASP A 104 2.75 17.63 18.95
CA ASP A 104 2.84 16.19 19.24
C ASP A 104 2.79 15.29 17.98
N SER A 105 2.96 15.90 16.79
CA SER A 105 2.97 15.16 15.54
C SER A 105 4.35 14.53 15.28
N ALA A 106 4.35 13.27 14.83
CA ALA A 106 5.58 12.55 14.53
C ALA A 106 6.39 13.28 13.46
N SER A 107 7.71 13.39 13.65
CA SER A 107 8.60 13.93 12.64
C SER A 107 8.62 13.03 11.39
N ILE A 108 8.75 13.64 10.21
CA ILE A 108 8.75 12.93 8.93
C ILE A 108 10.16 13.01 8.36
N ARG A 109 10.79 11.86 8.09
CA ARG A 109 12.03 11.84 7.31
C ARG A 109 11.66 11.88 5.84
N VAL A 110 12.33 12.77 5.12
CA VAL A 110 12.23 12.88 3.67
C VAL A 110 13.57 12.51 3.07
N LEU A 111 13.54 11.58 2.12
CA LEU A 111 14.68 11.13 1.34
C LEU A 111 14.40 11.45 -0.14
N ILE A 112 15.37 12.04 -0.82
CA ILE A 112 15.31 12.27 -2.26
C ILE A 112 16.34 11.37 -2.92
N PHE A 113 15.85 10.44 -3.74
CA PHE A 113 16.66 9.50 -4.49
C PHE A 113 16.87 10.01 -5.90
N ALA A 114 18.11 9.95 -6.41
CA ALA A 114 18.43 10.17 -7.81
C ALA A 114 18.79 8.85 -8.49
N TYR A 115 18.31 8.65 -9.72
CA TYR A 115 18.60 7.47 -10.52
C TYR A 115 18.64 7.85 -12.00
N LYS A 116 19.26 6.99 -12.83
CA LYS A 116 19.41 7.23 -14.26
C LYS A 116 18.66 6.18 -15.07
N VAL A 117 17.90 6.65 -16.07
CA VAL A 117 17.22 5.81 -17.05
C VAL A 117 17.56 6.35 -18.43
N ASN A 118 18.13 5.50 -19.30
CA ASN A 118 18.55 5.88 -20.66
C ASN A 118 19.42 7.14 -20.72
N GLY A 119 20.35 7.28 -19.77
CA GLY A 119 21.26 8.44 -19.66
C GLY A 119 20.66 9.71 -19.06
N LYS A 120 19.34 9.77 -18.84
CA LYS A 120 18.67 10.90 -18.19
C LYS A 120 18.52 10.65 -16.68
N THR A 121 18.83 11.66 -15.87
CA THR A 121 18.67 11.62 -14.42
C THR A 121 17.25 11.99 -14.02
N TYR A 122 16.68 11.22 -13.09
CA TYR A 122 15.37 11.43 -12.48
C TYR A 122 15.54 11.47 -10.96
N SER A 123 14.57 12.08 -10.28
CA SER A 123 14.49 12.07 -8.83
C SER A 123 13.15 11.54 -8.33
N HIS A 124 13.17 10.86 -7.18
CA HIS A 124 11.96 10.38 -6.52
C HIS A 124 12.02 10.77 -5.04
N LYS A 125 10.96 11.44 -4.58
CA LYS A 125 10.80 11.86 -3.19
C LYS A 125 10.09 10.76 -2.42
N TYR A 126 10.75 10.25 -1.39
CA TYR A 126 10.20 9.29 -0.44
C TYR A 126 10.06 9.95 0.93
N SER A 127 8.92 9.72 1.59
CA SER A 127 8.65 10.29 2.91
C SER A 127 8.05 9.23 3.82
N TYR A 128 8.60 9.09 5.03
CA TYR A 128 8.08 8.16 6.03
C TYR A 128 8.11 8.78 7.43
N PRO A 129 7.12 8.47 8.30
CA PRO A 129 7.12 8.94 9.66
C PRO A 129 8.25 8.28 10.46
N ILE A 130 9.01 9.05 11.23
CA ILE A 130 10.00 8.53 12.18
C ILE A 130 9.25 8.21 13.48
N SER A 131 8.92 6.94 13.71
CA SER A 131 8.51 6.53 15.07
C SER A 131 9.74 6.39 15.97
N LEU A 132 9.61 6.71 17.26
CA LEU A 132 10.68 6.57 18.28
C LEU A 132 11.34 5.18 18.32
N THR A 133 10.65 4.15 17.82
CA THR A 133 11.08 2.75 17.81
C THR A 133 11.61 2.27 16.45
N GLN A 134 11.59 3.10 15.41
CA GLN A 134 12.06 2.70 14.09
C GLN A 134 13.56 2.93 13.93
N ASN A 135 14.27 1.85 13.61
CA ASN A 135 15.67 1.91 13.22
C ASN A 135 15.77 2.55 11.82
N THR A 136 15.99 3.87 11.78
CA THR A 136 16.16 4.66 10.55
C THR A 136 17.39 4.27 9.73
N LYS A 137 18.31 3.49 10.33
CA LYS A 137 19.50 2.99 9.65
C LYS A 137 19.17 2.07 8.48
N LEU A 138 18.11 1.27 8.58
CA LEU A 138 17.77 0.27 7.55
C LEU A 138 17.52 0.82 6.14
N LEU A 139 17.19 2.11 5.98
CA LEU A 139 16.97 2.77 4.68
C LEU A 139 18.18 3.61 4.22
N GLU A 140 19.26 3.57 5.00
CA GLU A 140 20.46 4.40 4.84
C GLU A 140 21.74 3.59 4.98
N ASP A 141 21.60 2.28 5.16
CA ASP A 141 22.71 1.36 5.38
C ASP A 141 23.43 1.08 4.05
N ASP A 142 22.71 1.15 2.91
CA ASP A 142 23.27 0.95 1.59
C ASP A 142 23.50 2.28 0.85
N ILE A 143 24.64 2.37 0.14
CA ILE A 143 25.01 3.54 -0.68
C ILE A 143 24.05 3.69 -1.87
N GLU A 144 23.54 2.56 -2.35
CA GLU A 144 22.63 2.46 -3.49
C GLU A 144 21.39 1.66 -3.10
N GLU A 145 20.22 2.18 -3.39
CA GLU A 145 18.92 1.59 -3.06
C GLU A 145 18.17 1.18 -4.33
N PRO A 146 17.54 0.00 -4.38
CA PRO A 146 16.81 -0.46 -5.56
C PRO A 146 15.48 0.28 -5.75
N ILE A 147 15.36 0.99 -6.87
CA ILE A 147 14.10 1.62 -7.31
C ILE A 147 13.55 0.88 -8.52
N LEU A 148 12.25 0.59 -8.49
CA LEU A 148 11.50 0.12 -9.66
C LEU A 148 10.82 1.30 -10.34
N CYS A 149 11.06 1.49 -11.63
CA CYS A 149 10.40 2.54 -12.42
C CYS A 149 9.93 2.00 -13.77
N LEU A 150 8.89 2.60 -14.35
CA LEU A 150 8.45 2.25 -15.70
C LEU A 150 9.38 2.89 -16.74
N GLN A 151 9.83 2.12 -17.73
CA GLN A 151 10.75 2.63 -18.75
C GLN A 151 10.15 3.78 -19.58
N GLU A 152 8.85 3.70 -19.89
CA GLU A 152 8.10 4.72 -20.64
C GLU A 152 7.71 5.94 -19.79
N SER A 153 7.73 5.80 -18.46
CA SER A 153 7.32 6.82 -17.50
C SER A 153 8.19 6.74 -16.24
N PRO A 154 9.50 7.08 -16.31
CA PRO A 154 10.42 6.87 -15.19
C PRO A 154 10.01 7.59 -13.91
N GLU A 155 9.27 8.69 -14.01
CA GLU A 155 8.68 9.41 -12.87
C GLU A 155 7.73 8.55 -12.03
N LYS A 156 7.17 7.48 -12.61
CA LYS A 156 6.41 6.45 -11.89
C LYS A 156 7.39 5.43 -11.34
N ALA A 157 8.06 5.84 -10.27
CA ALA A 157 9.02 5.05 -9.53
C ALA A 157 8.47 4.65 -8.16
N VAL A 158 8.91 3.49 -7.66
CA VAL A 158 8.71 3.09 -6.27
C VAL A 158 9.97 2.43 -5.72
N LEU A 159 10.33 2.81 -4.50
CA LEU A 159 11.39 2.17 -3.73
C LEU A 159 10.93 0.78 -3.28
N VAL A 160 11.67 -0.28 -3.61
CA VAL A 160 11.26 -1.67 -3.33
C VAL A 160 11.02 -1.87 -1.82
N ASP A 161 11.93 -1.33 -1.02
CA ASP A 161 11.96 -1.48 0.43
C ASP A 161 10.91 -0.61 1.15
N SER A 162 10.27 0.31 0.43
CA SER A 162 9.17 1.12 0.98
C SER A 162 7.88 0.34 1.20
N TYR A 163 7.73 -0.81 0.54
CA TYR A 163 6.53 -1.61 0.70
C TYR A 163 6.53 -2.30 2.06
N GLN A 164 5.36 -2.25 2.70
CA GLN A 164 5.12 -2.99 3.95
C GLN A 164 5.32 -4.49 3.79
N ALA A 165 5.14 -4.97 2.56
CA ALA A 165 5.45 -6.31 2.08
C ALA A 165 6.91 -6.76 2.25
N ARG A 166 7.81 -5.80 2.56
CA ARG A 166 9.27 -5.99 2.60
C ARG A 166 9.69 -6.98 1.52
N ILE A 167 9.36 -6.62 0.29
CA ILE A 167 9.59 -7.48 -0.87
C ILE A 167 11.09 -7.53 -1.05
N VAL A 168 11.68 -8.69 -0.79
CA VAL A 168 13.10 -8.92 -1.04
C VAL A 168 13.22 -9.54 -2.42
N LEU A 169 14.18 -9.05 -3.18
CA LEU A 169 14.56 -9.64 -4.45
C LEU A 169 15.64 -10.69 -4.16
N ASP A 170 15.41 -11.93 -4.59
CA ASP A 170 16.45 -12.97 -4.50
C ASP A 170 17.52 -12.78 -5.58
N GLU A 171 18.60 -13.57 -5.49
CA GLU A 171 19.73 -13.50 -6.43
C GLU A 171 19.32 -13.78 -7.87
N GLU A 172 18.22 -14.51 -8.07
CA GLU A 172 17.62 -14.80 -9.37
C GLU A 172 16.59 -13.74 -9.83
N GLY A 173 16.43 -12.66 -9.07
CA GLY A 173 15.52 -11.55 -9.36
C GLY A 173 14.04 -11.87 -9.17
N ASN A 174 13.70 -12.96 -8.48
CA ASN A 174 12.33 -13.23 -8.05
C ASN A 174 11.99 -12.44 -6.80
N MET A 175 10.72 -12.07 -6.68
CA MET A 175 10.19 -11.37 -5.52
C MET A 175 9.78 -12.38 -4.45
N ARG A 176 10.29 -12.18 -3.23
CA ARG A 176 9.91 -12.93 -2.04
C ARG A 176 9.47 -11.99 -0.92
N MET A 177 8.62 -12.50 -0.06
CA MET A 177 8.18 -11.82 1.16
C MET A 177 9.19 -12.05 2.28
N ASN A 178 9.63 -10.99 2.97
CA ASN A 178 10.51 -11.14 4.13
C ASN A 178 9.77 -11.77 5.34
N LYS A 179 8.46 -11.53 5.46
CA LYS A 179 7.63 -12.00 6.60
C LYS A 179 6.34 -12.67 6.14
N PRO A 180 6.41 -13.83 5.47
CA PRO A 180 5.26 -14.45 4.81
C PRO A 180 4.06 -14.65 5.75
N LEU A 181 4.28 -15.13 6.99
CA LEU A 181 3.19 -15.43 7.92
C LEU A 181 2.32 -14.21 8.29
N LEU A 182 2.94 -13.08 8.63
CA LEU A 182 2.22 -11.86 9.00
C LEU A 182 1.41 -11.31 7.83
N GLU A 183 1.94 -11.47 6.63
CA GLU A 183 1.37 -10.91 5.41
C GLU A 183 0.24 -11.79 4.88
N TYR A 184 0.38 -13.11 5.00
CA TYR A 184 -0.74 -14.03 4.79
C TYR A 184 -1.89 -13.77 5.76
N PHE A 185 -1.60 -13.50 7.04
CA PHE A 185 -2.64 -13.14 8.01
C PHE A 185 -3.45 -11.91 7.55
N GLN A 186 -2.78 -10.88 7.03
CA GLN A 186 -3.44 -9.69 6.51
C GLN A 186 -4.33 -9.98 5.28
N VAL A 187 -3.86 -10.83 4.37
CA VAL A 187 -4.66 -11.26 3.21
C VAL A 187 -5.88 -12.07 3.68
N ILE A 188 -5.68 -13.00 4.61
CA ILE A 188 -6.76 -13.79 5.22
C ILE A 188 -7.80 -12.88 5.87
N LEU A 189 -7.36 -11.88 6.66
CA LEU A 189 -8.24 -10.91 7.29
C LEU A 189 -9.08 -10.15 6.25
N SER A 190 -8.46 -9.74 5.14
CA SER A 190 -9.18 -9.07 4.04
C SER A 190 -10.21 -9.98 3.39
N VAL A 191 -9.90 -11.26 3.19
CA VAL A 191 -10.84 -12.25 2.63
C VAL A 191 -12.01 -12.47 3.59
N ILE A 192 -11.74 -12.66 4.88
CA ILE A 192 -12.78 -12.83 5.91
C ILE A 192 -13.70 -11.61 5.95
N ALA A 193 -13.13 -10.41 5.95
CA ALA A 193 -13.92 -9.19 5.98
C ALA A 193 -14.75 -8.98 4.69
N LEU A 194 -14.24 -9.36 3.51
CA LEU A 194 -15.03 -9.37 2.27
C LEU A 194 -16.22 -10.33 2.35
N VAL A 195 -16.00 -11.54 2.88
CA VAL A 195 -17.06 -12.53 3.09
C VAL A 195 -18.09 -12.01 4.10
N ALA A 196 -17.64 -11.39 5.19
CA ALA A 196 -18.53 -10.76 6.17
C ALA A 196 -19.39 -9.66 5.52
N ILE A 197 -18.78 -8.72 4.79
CA ILE A 197 -19.50 -7.67 4.06
C ILE A 197 -20.53 -8.26 3.09
N ALA A 198 -20.18 -9.30 2.33
CA ALA A 198 -21.10 -9.94 1.41
C ALA A 198 -22.28 -10.60 2.13
N ALA A 199 -22.02 -11.31 3.24
CA ALA A 199 -23.05 -11.91 4.07
C ALA A 199 -23.97 -10.85 4.70
N GLU A 200 -23.39 -9.76 5.20
CA GLU A 200 -24.12 -8.64 5.78
C GLU A 200 -25.04 -7.96 4.77
N ILE A 201 -24.53 -7.64 3.58
CA ILE A 201 -25.33 -7.09 2.49
C ILE A 201 -26.48 -8.04 2.13
N TYR A 202 -26.21 -9.34 2.07
CA TYR A 202 -27.24 -10.35 1.81
C TYR A 202 -28.35 -10.33 2.88
N TYR A 203 -28.00 -10.28 4.17
CA TYR A 203 -28.98 -10.18 5.25
C TYR A 203 -29.76 -8.85 5.24
N MET A 204 -29.11 -7.74 4.90
CA MET A 204 -29.78 -6.45 4.75
C MET A 204 -30.88 -6.48 3.67
N PHE A 205 -30.62 -7.16 2.55
CA PHE A 205 -31.64 -7.35 1.52
C PHE A 205 -32.81 -8.21 2.00
N GLN A 206 -32.53 -9.33 2.68
CA GLN A 206 -33.57 -10.20 3.24
C GLN A 206 -34.51 -9.47 4.21
N ILE A 207 -33.97 -8.56 5.02
CA ILE A 207 -34.77 -7.77 5.98
C ILE A 207 -35.59 -6.69 5.28
N SER A 208 -35.06 -6.13 4.18
CA SER A 208 -35.71 -5.03 3.45
C SER A 208 -36.84 -5.49 2.53
N THR A 209 -36.87 -6.78 2.16
CA THR A 209 -37.92 -7.39 1.33
C THR A 209 -38.76 -8.36 2.16
N PRO A 210 -39.81 -7.89 2.87
CA PRO A 210 -40.71 -8.76 3.62
C PRO A 210 -41.52 -9.70 2.73
#